data_AF-A0AA88V3K7-F1
#
_entry.id   AF-A0AA88V3K7-F1
#
_cell.length_a   1.000
_cell.length_b   1.000
_cell.length_c   1.000
_cell.angle_alpha   90.00
_cell.angle_beta   90.00
_cell.angle_gamma   90.00
#
_symmetry.space_group_name_H-M   'P 1'
#
loop_
_entity.id
_entity.type
_entity.pdbx_description
1 polymer ?
#
loop_
_entity_poly.entity_id
_entity_poly.type
_entity_poly.pdbx_seq_one_letter_code
_entity_poly.pdbx_strand_id
1 'polypeptide(L)'
;MDDGDDIYMRSWTGTIIGPHNSVHEGRIYQLKLFCDKDYPEKPPTVRFHSRVNMTCVNHETGVVEPKKFGILANWQREYTMEDILTQLKKEMAAPHNRKLVQPPEGTYF
;
A
#
# COMPACT_ATOMS: atom_id res chain seq x y z
N MET A 1 -6.38 8.57 -17.27
CA MET A 1 -5.74 7.47 -18.02
C MET A 1 -4.25 7.58 -17.70
N ASP A 2 -3.77 6.74 -16.79
CA ASP A 2 -2.38 6.74 -16.31
C ASP A 2 -1.58 5.93 -17.34
N ASP A 3 -0.85 6.66 -18.18
CA ASP A 3 0.11 6.21 -19.19
C ASP A 3 -0.31 5.06 -20.15
N GLY A 4 -0.83 5.44 -21.31
CA GLY A 4 -1.01 4.56 -22.48
C GLY A 4 0.31 4.07 -23.12
N ASP A 5 1.46 4.32 -22.48
CA ASP A 5 2.79 3.90 -22.93
C ASP A 5 3.38 2.76 -22.06
N ASP A 6 2.66 2.32 -21.02
CA ASP A 6 3.10 1.21 -20.15
C ASP A 6 2.81 -0.15 -20.82
N ILE A 7 3.46 -0.38 -21.97
CA ILE A 7 3.35 -1.60 -22.79
C ILE A 7 3.69 -2.86 -21.97
N TYR A 8 4.45 -2.70 -20.89
CA TYR A 8 4.88 -3.78 -20.00
C TYR A 8 3.96 -3.99 -18.78
N MET A 9 2.88 -3.20 -18.62
CA MET A 9 1.94 -3.28 -17.49
C MET A 9 2.66 -3.36 -16.13
N ARG A 10 3.64 -2.48 -15.90
CA ARG A 10 4.45 -2.50 -14.67
C ARG A 10 3.85 -1.68 -13.55
N SER A 11 3.06 -0.67 -13.89
CA SER A 11 2.39 0.20 -12.94
C SER A 11 0.94 -0.21 -12.74
N TRP A 12 0.56 -0.48 -11.49
CA TRP A 12 -0.80 -0.81 -11.08
C TRP A 12 -1.29 0.19 -10.05
N THR A 13 -2.54 0.62 -10.17
CA THR A 13 -3.18 1.46 -9.16
C THR A 13 -4.06 0.59 -8.28
N GLY A 14 -3.73 0.52 -7.00
CA GLY A 14 -4.53 -0.15 -5.97
C GLY A 14 -5.38 0.85 -5.20
N THR A 15 -6.56 0.39 -4.76
CA THR A 15 -7.46 1.16 -3.90
C THR A 15 -7.80 0.36 -2.66
N ILE A 16 -7.64 0.95 -1.49
CA ILE A 16 -8.06 0.38 -0.21
C ILE A 16 -9.17 1.27 0.38
N ILE A 17 -10.32 0.66 0.66
CA ILE A 17 -11.36 1.26 1.47
C ILE A 17 -11.00 0.97 2.93
N GLY A 18 -10.84 2.03 3.73
CA GLY A 18 -10.39 1.92 5.10
C GLY A 18 -11.31 1.04 5.96
N PRO A 19 -10.74 0.19 6.83
CA PRO A 19 -11.53 -0.77 7.60
C PRO A 19 -12.45 -0.08 8.62
N HIS A 20 -13.59 -0.72 8.86
CA HIS A 20 -14.55 -0.29 9.87
C HIS A 20 -13.94 -0.25 11.27
N ASN A 21 -14.52 0.57 12.14
CA ASN A 21 -14.09 0.69 13.54
C ASN A 21 -12.60 1.08 13.71
N SER A 22 -12.10 1.92 12.81
CA SER A 22 -10.76 2.49 12.85
C SER A 22 -10.80 3.96 12.44
N VAL A 23 -9.74 4.72 12.72
CA VAL A 23 -9.52 6.09 12.20
C VAL A 23 -9.48 6.17 10.67
N HIS A 24 -9.44 5.03 9.98
CA HIS A 24 -9.45 4.93 8.53
C HIS A 24 -10.86 4.71 7.96
N GLU A 25 -11.89 4.47 8.79
CA GLU A 25 -13.25 4.20 8.34
C GLU A 25 -13.79 5.31 7.42
N GLY A 26 -14.41 4.92 6.31
CA GLY A 26 -14.96 5.85 5.31
C GLY A 26 -13.94 6.46 4.34
N ARG A 27 -12.64 6.30 4.60
CA ARG A 27 -11.57 6.87 3.76
C ARG A 27 -11.22 5.95 2.60
N ILE A 28 -10.86 6.55 1.46
CA ILE A 28 -10.38 5.85 0.26
C ILE A 28 -8.89 6.17 0.07
N TYR A 29 -8.05 5.15 0.10
CA TYR A 29 -6.61 5.28 -0.11
C TYR A 29 -6.23 4.75 -1.48
N GLN A 30 -5.59 5.60 -2.28
CA GLN A 30 -4.96 5.19 -3.53
C GLN A 30 -3.49 4.91 -3.29
N LEU A 31 -2.99 3.88 -3.96
CA LEU A 31 -1.60 3.48 -3.92
C LEU A 31 -1.15 2.94 -5.27
N LYS A 32 0.14 3.02 -5.54
CA LYS A 32 0.79 2.52 -6.75
C LYS A 32 1.60 1.29 -6.38
N LEU A 33 1.43 0.23 -7.15
CA LEU A 33 2.26 -0.96 -7.13
C LEU A 33 3.09 -0.98 -8.40
N PHE A 34 4.40 -1.12 -8.27
CA PHE A 34 5.32 -1.19 -9.39
C PHE A 34 6.00 -2.55 -9.43
N CYS A 35 5.72 -3.32 -10.48
CA CYS A 35 6.34 -4.59 -10.78
C CYS A 35 7.56 -4.36 -11.69
N ASP A 36 8.75 -4.46 -11.11
CA ASP A 36 9.99 -4.43 -11.90
C ASP A 36 10.20 -5.75 -12.66
N LYS A 37 11.28 -5.85 -13.44
CA LYS A 37 11.61 -7.03 -14.26
C LYS A 37 11.80 -8.31 -13.45
N ASP A 38 12.15 -8.20 -12.18
CA ASP A 38 12.35 -9.33 -11.27
C ASP A 38 11.04 -9.83 -10.63
N TYR A 39 9.89 -9.19 -10.86
CA TYR A 39 8.61 -9.68 -10.35
C TYR A 39 8.16 -10.91 -11.18
N PRO A 40 7.65 -11.99 -10.55
CA PRO A 40 7.31 -12.15 -9.13
C PRO A 40 8.39 -12.81 -8.26
N GLU A 41 9.64 -12.97 -8.73
CA GLU A 41 10.73 -13.49 -7.88
C GLU A 41 11.07 -12.52 -6.74
N LYS A 42 10.99 -11.21 -7.01
CA LYS A 42 11.06 -10.15 -5.99
C LYS A 42 9.70 -9.49 -5.78
N PRO A 43 9.44 -8.94 -4.58
CA PRO A 43 8.21 -8.22 -4.30
C PRO A 43 8.10 -6.96 -5.18
N PRO A 44 6.87 -6.51 -5.49
CA PRO A 44 6.68 -5.22 -6.13
C PRO A 44 7.02 -4.09 -5.15
N THR A 45 7.34 -2.92 -5.69
CA THR A 45 7.43 -1.70 -4.87
C THR A 45 6.03 -1.16 -4.65
N VAL A 46 5.69 -0.82 -3.40
CA VAL A 46 4.36 -0.31 -3.05
C VAL A 46 4.50 1.07 -2.43
N ARG A 47 3.75 2.03 -2.96
CA ARG A 47 3.74 3.41 -2.48
C ARG A 47 2.32 3.93 -2.38
N PHE A 48 1.97 4.49 -1.24
CA PHE A 48 0.74 5.24 -1.08
C PHE A 48 0.80 6.55 -1.88
N HIS A 49 -0.23 6.81 -2.67
CA HIS A 49 -0.46 8.11 -3.28
C HIS A 49 -1.21 9.02 -2.30
N SER A 50 -2.26 8.49 -1.66
CA SER A 50 -2.96 9.16 -0.56
C SER A 50 -2.11 9.18 0.71
N ARG A 51 -2.00 10.33 1.38
CA ARG A 51 -1.30 10.42 2.67
C ARG A 51 -1.95 9.52 3.71
N VAL A 52 -1.11 8.76 4.41
CA VAL A 52 -1.54 7.82 5.45
C VAL A 52 -0.49 7.77 6.56
N ASN A 53 -0.96 7.71 7.81
CA ASN A 53 -0.10 7.44 8.95
C ASN A 53 -0.23 5.96 9.33
N MET A 54 0.79 5.18 9.00
CA MET A 54 0.91 3.76 9.34
C MET A 54 2.36 3.44 9.69
N THR A 55 2.56 2.55 10.65
CA THR A 55 3.90 2.16 11.13
C THR A 55 4.81 1.57 10.06
N CYS A 56 4.24 0.90 9.04
CA CYS A 56 4.96 0.30 7.92
C CYS A 56 5.12 1.20 6.70
N VAL A 57 4.71 2.48 6.78
CA VAL A 57 4.76 3.44 5.67
C VAL A 57 5.68 4.60 6.03
N ASN A 58 6.59 4.94 5.12
CA ASN A 58 7.45 6.10 5.29
C ASN A 58 6.62 7.39 5.18
N HIS A 59 6.69 8.24 6.22
CA HIS A 59 5.86 9.45 6.35
C HIS A 59 6.19 10.57 5.35
N GLU A 60 7.37 10.56 4.73
CA GLU A 60 7.78 11.58 3.76
C GLU A 60 7.43 11.16 2.34
N THR A 61 7.62 9.88 2.01
CA THR A 61 7.54 9.38 0.63
C THR A 61 6.27 8.56 0.35
N GLY A 62 5.61 8.02 1.37
CA GLY A 62 4.49 7.10 1.22
C GLY A 62 4.90 5.67 0.83
N VAL A 63 6.19 5.37 0.72
CA VAL A 63 6.69 4.04 0.38
C VAL A 63 6.43 3.07 1.55
N VAL A 64 5.90 1.90 1.25
CA VAL A 64 5.73 0.81 2.21
C VAL A 64 7.10 0.18 2.44
N GLU A 65 7.58 0.18 3.69
CA GLU A 65 8.90 -0.33 4.03
C GLU A 65 8.88 -1.87 4.12
N PRO A 66 9.61 -2.60 3.26
CA PRO A 66 9.55 -4.07 3.23
C PRO A 66 9.87 -4.71 4.57
N LYS A 67 10.85 -4.15 5.30
CA LYS A 67 11.27 -4.65 6.62
C LYS A 67 10.19 -4.56 7.70
N LYS A 68 9.22 -3.64 7.53
CA LYS A 68 8.14 -3.41 8.49
C LYS A 68 6.83 -4.06 8.06
N PHE A 69 6.78 -4.65 6.86
CA PHE A 69 5.59 -5.24 6.30
C PHE A 69 5.86 -6.69 5.89
N GLY A 70 5.39 -7.62 6.72
CA GLY A 70 5.84 -9.02 6.71
C GLY A 70 5.74 -9.75 5.36
N ILE A 71 4.71 -9.44 4.56
CA ILE A 71 4.53 -10.04 3.23
C ILE A 71 5.60 -9.60 2.24
N LEU A 72 6.10 -8.36 2.33
CA LEU A 72 7.20 -7.89 1.49
C LEU A 72 8.56 -8.35 2.04
N ALA A 73 8.72 -8.42 3.37
CA ALA A 73 9.93 -8.95 4.00
C ALA A 73 10.20 -10.42 3.66
N ASN A 74 9.14 -11.23 3.57
CA ASN A 74 9.21 -12.68 3.34
C ASN A 74 8.53 -13.07 2.03
N TRP A 75 8.70 -12.24 1.00
CA TRP A 75 8.01 -12.41 -0.29
C TRP A 75 8.20 -13.82 -0.86
N GLN A 76 7.10 -14.43 -1.27
CA GLN A 76 7.04 -15.70 -2.00
C GLN A 76 6.39 -15.43 -3.35
N ARG A 77 6.82 -16.15 -4.39
CA ARG A 77 6.32 -15.95 -5.75
C ARG A 77 4.83 -16.23 -5.92
N GLU A 78 4.23 -16.98 -5.00
CA GLU A 78 2.79 -17.23 -4.94
C GLU A 78 1.97 -16.03 -4.45
N TYR A 79 2.59 -15.04 -3.78
CA TYR A 79 1.87 -13.86 -3.34
C TYR A 79 1.49 -12.96 -4.52
N THR A 80 0.33 -12.34 -4.38
CA THR A 80 -0.28 -11.49 -5.39
C THR A 80 -0.41 -10.05 -4.91
N MET A 81 -0.79 -9.15 -5.82
CA MET A 81 -1.15 -7.79 -5.45
C MET A 81 -2.36 -7.74 -4.50
N GLU A 82 -3.29 -8.68 -4.63
CA GLU A 82 -4.44 -8.79 -3.74
C GLU A 82 -4.01 -9.12 -2.31
N ASP A 83 -3.02 -10.01 -2.13
CA ASP A 83 -2.47 -10.34 -0.82
C ASP A 83 -1.86 -9.10 -0.15
N ILE A 84 -1.13 -8.28 -0.93
CA ILE A 84 -0.56 -7.03 -0.43
C ILE A 84 -1.67 -6.06 0.01
N LEU A 85 -2.69 -5.85 -0.82
CA LEU A 85 -3.81 -4.95 -0.50
C LEU A 85 -4.58 -5.43 0.75
N THR A 86 -4.83 -6.74 0.82
CA THR A 86 -5.53 -7.36 1.95
C THR A 86 -4.72 -7.24 3.23
N GLN A 87 -3.41 -7.46 3.16
CA GLN A 87 -2.55 -7.36 4.33
C GLN A 87 -2.34 -5.91 4.78
N LEU A 88 -2.27 -4.93 3.85
CA LEU A 88 -2.27 -3.51 4.20
C LEU A 88 -3.56 -3.09 4.90
N LYS A 89 -4.72 -3.58 4.42
CA LYS A 89 -6.01 -3.34 5.08
C LYS A 89 -6.05 -3.94 6.50
N LYS A 90 -5.48 -5.13 6.71
CA LYS A 90 -5.33 -5.73 8.05
C LYS A 90 -4.42 -4.88 8.94
N GLU A 91 -3.30 -4.39 8.40
CA GLU A 91 -2.39 -3.51 9.14
C GLU A 91 -3.08 -2.20 9.56
N MET A 92 -3.94 -1.60 8.73
CA MET A 92 -4.75 -0.42 9.13
C MET A 92 -5.66 -0.70 10.34
N ALA A 93 -6.19 -1.93 10.44
CA ALA A 93 -7.02 -2.35 11.56
C ALA A 93 -6.22 -2.83 12.78
N ALA A 94 -4.91 -3.01 12.66
CA ALA A 94 -4.05 -3.49 13.73
C ALA A 94 -4.06 -2.50 14.92
N PRO A 95 -3.91 -2.98 16.17
CA PRO A 95 -4.08 -2.16 17.36
C PRO A 95 -3.16 -0.94 17.43
N HIS A 96 -1.97 -1.04 16.84
CA HIS A 96 -0.97 0.02 16.79
C HIS A 96 -1.19 1.03 15.65
N ASN A 97 -2.04 0.74 14.65
CA ASN A 97 -2.36 1.66 13.55
C ASN A 97 -3.79 2.21 13.65
N ARG A 98 -4.77 1.43 14.12
CA ARG A 98 -6.21 1.75 14.08
C ARG A 98 -6.63 3.03 14.83
N LYS A 99 -5.75 3.57 15.68
CA LYS A 99 -5.95 4.81 16.46
C LYS A 99 -4.94 5.92 16.12
N LEU A 100 -4.05 5.71 15.14
CA LEU A 100 -3.07 6.73 14.76
C LEU A 100 -3.78 7.91 14.10
N VAL A 101 -3.50 9.12 14.59
CA VAL A 101 -4.04 10.35 14.00
C VAL A 101 -3.63 10.39 12.54
N GLN A 102 -4.64 10.46 11.66
CA GLN A 102 -4.42 10.50 10.22
C GLN A 102 -4.31 11.95 9.73
N PRO A 103 -3.58 12.19 8.62
CA PRO A 103 -3.60 13.47 7.93
C PRO A 103 -5.02 13.79 7.40
N PRO A 104 -5.28 15.06 7.02
CA PRO A 104 -6.53 15.44 6.39
C PRO A 104 -6.79 14.61 5.14
N GLU A 105 -8.05 14.23 4.91
CA GLU A 105 -8.44 13.52 3.69
C GLU A 105 -8.17 14.35 2.43
N GLY A 106 -7.91 13.67 1.32
CA GLY A 106 -7.55 14.33 0.05
C GLY A 106 -6.15 14.94 0.04
N THR A 107 -5.27 14.60 0.99
CA THR A 107 -3.85 14.92 0.92
C THR A 107 -3.05 13.79 0.28
N TYR A 108 -2.00 14.14 -0.47
CA TYR A 108 -1.20 13.20 -1.28
C TYR A 108 0.30 13.36 -0.99
N PHE A 109 1.09 12.35 -1.36
CA PHE A 109 2.56 12.33 -1.21
C PHE A 109 3.30 12.90 -2.41
#